data_AF-A0A522UUJ4-F1
#
_entry.id   AF-A0A522UUJ4-F1
#
_cell.length_a   1.000
_cell.length_b   1.000
_cell.length_c   1.000
_cell.angle_alpha   90.00
_cell.angle_beta   90.00
_cell.angle_gamma   90.00
#
_symmetry.space_group_name_H-M   'P 1'
#
loop_
_entity.id
_entity.type
_entity.pdbx_description
1 polymer ?
#
loop_
_entity_poly.entity_id
_entity_poly.type
_entity_poly.pdbx_seq_one_letter_code
_entity_poly.pdbx_strand_id
1 'polypeptide(L)'
;MPKAIKRKLKHRDNEVETEVQDRISDIKKLMREKQKAVIMYGAVAGIIVAVVVGLLIYKYTSDEKARQLEYEAYKIYHNEYQKTPLSKQEQFSRAATLFQQAYAKNKSPRLLLYLSSCYAALERYPEATTTLDLFFKNHSGDKSLLPLAYRQAAGIQLKTGNKAAALQNLDALYKLSGDLFKDLALIESARILEGDGKKEEATVKYKELTEKFKDSPFFNEAKAKLGEKKEG
;
A
#
# COMPACT_ATOMS: atom_id res chain seq x y z
N MET A 1 -6.10 -48.08 -68.18
CA MET A 1 -7.12 -47.16 -67.63
C MET A 1 -7.10 -47.23 -66.10
N PRO A 2 -7.15 -46.09 -65.39
CA PRO A 2 -6.94 -46.03 -63.94
C PRO A 2 -8.18 -46.50 -63.17
N LYS A 3 -7.98 -47.32 -62.13
CA LYS A 3 -9.06 -47.80 -61.26
C LYS A 3 -9.49 -46.68 -60.30
N ALA A 4 -10.78 -46.38 -60.30
CA ALA A 4 -11.40 -45.36 -59.46
C ALA A 4 -11.28 -45.69 -57.96
N ILE A 5 -10.76 -44.73 -57.18
CA ILE A 5 -10.70 -44.79 -55.72
C ILE A 5 -12.12 -44.53 -55.18
N LYS A 6 -12.80 -45.57 -54.70
CA LYS A 6 -14.05 -45.41 -53.94
C LYS A 6 -13.71 -44.88 -52.54
N ARG A 7 -14.10 -43.63 -52.27
CA ARG A 7 -14.02 -42.96 -50.95
C ARG A 7 -14.72 -43.80 -49.87
N LYS A 8 -13.96 -44.36 -48.93
CA LYS A 8 -14.45 -44.80 -47.60
C LYS A 8 -14.52 -43.56 -46.70
N LEU A 9 -15.69 -42.92 -46.62
CA LEU A 9 -15.90 -41.76 -45.73
C LEU A 9 -17.07 -41.90 -44.77
N LYS A 10 -17.72 -43.07 -44.68
CA LYS A 10 -18.93 -43.22 -43.83
C LYS A 10 -18.77 -44.12 -42.61
N HIS A 11 -17.63 -44.81 -42.46
CA HIS A 11 -17.45 -45.79 -41.38
C HIS A 11 -16.75 -45.22 -40.13
N ARG A 12 -15.95 -44.16 -40.30
CA ARG A 12 -15.13 -43.58 -39.24
C ARG A 12 -15.96 -42.71 -38.27
N ASP A 13 -16.99 -42.03 -38.78
CA ASP A 13 -17.86 -41.18 -37.96
C ASP A 13 -18.71 -42.02 -37.00
N ASN A 14 -19.26 -43.15 -37.48
CA ASN A 14 -20.03 -44.07 -36.63
C ASN A 14 -19.17 -44.71 -35.53
N GLU A 15 -17.91 -45.05 -35.81
CA GLU A 15 -16.99 -45.65 -34.84
C GLU A 15 -16.59 -44.65 -33.74
N VAL A 16 -16.36 -43.39 -34.11
CA VAL A 16 -16.10 -42.30 -33.16
C VAL A 16 -17.35 -41.98 -32.33
N GLU A 17 -18.55 -41.97 -32.95
CA GLU A 17 -19.80 -41.80 -32.21
C GLU A 17 -20.04 -42.93 -31.20
N THR A 18 -19.73 -44.18 -31.58
CA THR A 18 -19.89 -45.34 -30.70
C THR A 18 -18.87 -45.31 -29.56
N GLU A 19 -17.61 -44.94 -29.82
CA GLU A 19 -16.59 -44.80 -28.78
C GLU A 19 -16.92 -43.65 -27.80
N VAL A 20 -17.44 -42.54 -28.30
CA VAL A 20 -17.91 -41.43 -27.46
C VAL A 20 -19.12 -41.85 -26.63
N GLN A 21 -20.07 -42.59 -27.19
CA GLN A 21 -21.21 -43.14 -26.46
C GLN A 21 -20.78 -44.13 -25.38
N ASP A 22 -19.83 -45.01 -25.68
CA ASP A 22 -19.32 -45.99 -24.73
C ASP A 22 -18.58 -45.30 -23.57
N ARG A 23 -17.72 -44.31 -23.86
CA ARG A 23 -17.05 -43.52 -22.81
C ARG A 23 -18.04 -42.74 -21.94
N ILE A 24 -19.10 -42.18 -22.53
CA ILE A 24 -20.19 -41.52 -21.76
C ILE A 24 -20.93 -42.54 -20.89
N SER A 25 -21.17 -43.74 -21.41
CA SER A 25 -21.85 -44.81 -20.68
C SER A 25 -21.01 -45.33 -19.50
N ASP A 26 -19.70 -45.45 -19.67
CA ASP A 26 -18.75 -45.85 -18.62
C ASP A 26 -18.66 -44.79 -17.52
N ILE A 27 -18.60 -43.51 -17.88
CA ILE A 27 -18.66 -42.40 -16.93
C ILE A 27 -19.99 -42.43 -16.15
N LYS A 28 -21.11 -42.68 -16.84
CA LYS A 28 -22.44 -42.79 -16.22
C LYS A 28 -22.54 -43.99 -15.27
N LYS A 29 -21.88 -45.10 -15.60
CA LYS A 29 -21.82 -46.31 -14.76
C LYS A 29 -20.96 -46.09 -13.52
N LEU A 30 -19.77 -45.50 -13.67
CA LEU A 30 -18.90 -45.09 -12.57
C LEU A 30 -19.57 -44.06 -11.63
N MET A 31 -20.32 -43.10 -12.19
CA MET A 31 -21.11 -42.15 -11.41
C MET A 31 -22.26 -42.82 -10.65
N ARG A 32 -22.86 -43.90 -11.16
CA ARG A 32 -23.90 -44.68 -10.46
C ARG A 32 -23.30 -45.57 -9.37
N GLU A 33 -22.19 -46.25 -9.64
CA GLU A 33 -21.51 -47.11 -8.66
C GLU A 33 -20.97 -46.31 -7.47
N LYS A 34 -20.50 -45.08 -7.72
CA LYS A 34 -19.99 -44.16 -6.68
C LYS A 34 -20.93 -42.98 -6.44
N GLN A 35 -22.22 -43.12 -6.69
CA GLN A 35 -23.21 -42.03 -6.65
C GLN A 35 -23.19 -41.25 -5.34
N LYS A 36 -23.11 -41.95 -4.19
CA LYS A 36 -23.00 -41.29 -2.88
C LYS A 36 -21.72 -40.45 -2.74
N ALA A 37 -20.60 -40.94 -3.26
CA ALA A 37 -19.32 -40.21 -3.22
C ALA A 37 -19.33 -39.02 -4.20
N VAL A 38 -19.84 -39.18 -5.42
CA VAL A 38 -19.94 -38.09 -6.41
C VAL A 38 -20.86 -36.97 -5.90
N ILE A 39 -22.00 -37.32 -5.30
CA ILE A 39 -22.90 -36.33 -4.68
C ILE A 39 -22.21 -35.63 -3.50
N MET A 40 -21.51 -36.38 -2.63
CA MET A 40 -20.82 -35.82 -1.47
C MET A 40 -19.70 -34.86 -1.89
N TYR A 41 -18.81 -35.26 -2.80
CA TYR A 41 -17.73 -34.40 -3.30
C TYR A 41 -18.28 -33.22 -4.09
N GLY A 42 -19.35 -33.40 -4.88
CA GLY A 42 -20.04 -32.32 -5.57
C GLY A 42 -20.66 -31.30 -4.61
N ALA A 43 -21.27 -31.76 -3.51
CA ALA A 43 -21.81 -30.91 -2.47
C ALA A 43 -20.70 -30.13 -1.73
N VAL A 44 -19.61 -30.79 -1.37
CA VAL A 44 -18.45 -30.13 -0.73
C VAL A 44 -17.83 -29.09 -1.67
N ALA A 45 -17.62 -29.42 -2.94
CA ALA A 45 -17.12 -28.49 -3.94
C ALA A 45 -18.08 -27.29 -4.13
N GLY A 46 -19.38 -27.55 -4.17
CA GLY A 46 -20.41 -26.51 -4.24
C GLY A 46 -20.38 -25.54 -3.05
N ILE A 47 -20.21 -26.07 -1.83
CA ILE A 47 -20.06 -25.24 -0.61
C ILE A 47 -18.80 -24.38 -0.70
N ILE A 48 -17.67 -24.96 -1.10
CA ILE A 48 -16.41 -24.20 -1.25
C ILE A 48 -16.60 -23.05 -2.26
N VAL A 49 -17.20 -23.33 -3.43
CA VAL A 49 -17.47 -22.31 -4.44
C VAL A 49 -18.39 -21.22 -3.89
N ALA A 50 -19.48 -21.59 -3.20
CA ALA A 50 -20.40 -20.63 -2.60
C ALA A 50 -19.72 -19.74 -1.56
N VAL A 51 -18.84 -20.30 -0.72
CA VAL A 51 -18.04 -19.54 0.26
C VAL A 51 -17.09 -18.58 -0.44
N VAL A 52 -16.37 -19.03 -1.47
CA VAL A 52 -15.44 -18.17 -2.22
C VAL A 52 -16.18 -17.02 -2.90
N VAL A 53 -17.28 -17.30 -3.60
CA VAL A 53 -18.11 -16.28 -4.24
C VAL A 53 -18.68 -15.30 -3.21
N GLY A 54 -19.17 -15.79 -2.08
CA GLY A 54 -19.64 -14.95 -0.97
C GLY A 54 -18.55 -14.02 -0.44
N LEU A 55 -17.32 -14.53 -0.24
CA LEU A 55 -16.17 -13.74 0.19
C LEU A 55 -15.78 -12.68 -0.85
N LEU A 56 -15.84 -13.00 -2.15
CA LEU A 56 -15.54 -12.06 -3.23
C LEU A 56 -16.57 -10.93 -3.30
N ILE A 57 -17.87 -11.25 -3.23
CA ILE A 57 -18.95 -10.25 -3.21
C ILE A 57 -18.82 -9.36 -1.97
N TYR A 58 -18.55 -9.94 -0.81
CA TYR A 58 -18.35 -9.20 0.43
C TYR A 58 -17.16 -8.24 0.34
N LYS A 59 -16.01 -8.71 -0.19
CA LYS A 59 -14.83 -7.86 -0.40
C LYS A 59 -15.13 -6.72 -1.36
N TYR A 60 -15.70 -7.01 -2.53
CA TYR A 60 -16.05 -5.99 -3.51
C TYR A 60 -16.97 -4.90 -2.94
N THR A 61 -18.03 -5.31 -2.23
CA THR A 61 -18.98 -4.39 -1.60
C THR A 61 -18.32 -3.56 -0.49
N SER A 62 -17.41 -4.17 0.28
CA SER A 62 -16.67 -3.48 1.34
C SER A 62 -15.67 -2.48 0.77
N ASP A 63 -15.00 -2.81 -0.32
CA ASP A 63 -14.06 -1.94 -1.02
C ASP A 63 -14.74 -0.75 -1.68
N GLU A 64 -15.94 -0.95 -2.24
CA GLU A 64 -16.73 0.15 -2.79
C GLU A 64 -17.14 1.15 -1.70
N LYS A 65 -17.65 0.67 -0.57
CA LYS A 65 -18.00 1.52 0.57
C LYS A 65 -16.78 2.22 1.15
N ALA A 66 -15.64 1.52 1.25
CA ALA A 66 -14.38 2.10 1.69
C ALA A 66 -13.93 3.25 0.78
N ARG A 67 -14.04 3.09 -0.55
CA ARG A 67 -13.68 4.12 -1.53
C ARG A 67 -14.57 5.36 -1.44
N GLN A 68 -15.87 5.19 -1.21
CA GLN A 68 -16.78 6.32 -1.01
C GLN A 68 -16.40 7.13 0.24
N LEU A 69 -16.14 6.44 1.35
CA LEU A 69 -15.68 7.05 2.60
C LEU A 69 -14.31 7.74 2.43
N GLU A 70 -13.36 7.08 1.76
CA GLU A 70 -12.04 7.63 1.46
C GLU A 70 -12.15 8.90 0.62
N TYR A 71 -13.00 8.91 -0.41
CA TYR A 71 -13.20 10.06 -1.27
C TYR A 71 -13.80 11.25 -0.50
N GLU A 72 -14.80 11.00 0.34
CA GLU A 72 -15.37 12.05 1.19
C GLU A 72 -14.34 12.58 2.21
N ALA A 73 -13.60 11.67 2.86
CA ALA A 73 -12.52 12.02 3.77
C ALA A 73 -11.44 12.88 3.10
N TYR A 74 -11.06 12.53 1.86
CA TYR A 74 -10.06 13.25 1.08
C TYR A 74 -10.49 14.68 0.77
N LYS A 75 -11.73 14.88 0.31
CA LYS A 75 -12.28 16.23 0.06
C LYS A 75 -12.23 17.09 1.33
N ILE A 76 -12.63 16.53 2.47
CA ILE A 76 -12.57 17.23 3.76
C ILE A 76 -11.11 17.49 4.16
N TYR A 77 -10.23 16.50 4.05
CA TYR A 77 -8.82 16.59 4.41
C TYR A 77 -8.11 17.72 3.65
N HIS A 78 -8.40 17.90 2.36
CA HIS A 78 -7.83 18.98 1.56
C HIS A 78 -8.67 20.28 1.58
N ASN A 79 -9.77 20.30 2.34
CA ASN A 79 -10.73 21.41 2.38
C ASN A 79 -11.25 21.79 0.97
N GLU A 80 -11.34 20.80 0.09
CA GLU A 80 -11.81 20.97 -1.29
C GLU A 80 -13.34 21.13 -1.31
N TYR A 81 -13.83 21.98 -2.23
CA TYR A 81 -15.25 22.22 -2.49
C TYR A 81 -16.07 22.77 -1.30
N GLN A 82 -15.41 23.25 -0.25
CA GLN A 82 -16.08 23.90 0.87
C GLN A 82 -16.40 25.37 0.54
N LYS A 83 -17.67 25.76 0.69
CA LYS A 83 -18.08 27.17 0.51
C LYS A 83 -17.47 28.08 1.57
N THR A 84 -17.33 27.57 2.79
CA THR A 84 -16.65 28.22 3.91
C THR A 84 -15.55 27.30 4.39
N PRO A 85 -14.28 27.75 4.45
CA PRO A 85 -13.19 26.93 4.96
C PRO A 85 -13.48 26.41 6.38
N LEU A 86 -13.28 25.12 6.58
CA LEU A 86 -13.41 24.52 7.91
C LEU A 86 -12.26 24.97 8.81
N SER A 87 -12.50 25.04 10.12
CA SER A 87 -11.40 25.17 11.08
C SER A 87 -10.50 23.94 11.01
N LYS A 88 -9.20 24.07 11.32
CA LYS A 88 -8.27 22.92 11.35
C LYS A 88 -8.81 21.77 12.22
N GLN A 89 -9.35 22.10 13.39
CA GLN A 89 -9.91 21.11 14.30
C GLN A 89 -11.07 20.33 13.66
N GLU A 90 -12.01 21.03 13.04
CA GLU A 90 -13.18 20.42 12.39
C GLU A 90 -12.78 19.62 11.15
N GLN A 91 -11.90 20.18 10.32
CA GLN A 91 -11.36 19.57 9.11
C GLN A 91 -10.73 18.21 9.42
N PHE A 92 -9.71 18.19 10.28
CA PHE A 92 -8.94 16.96 10.52
C PHE A 92 -9.68 15.97 11.42
N SER A 93 -10.57 16.42 12.31
CA SER A 93 -11.38 15.50 13.13
C SER A 93 -12.42 14.75 12.28
N ARG A 94 -13.11 15.45 11.37
CA ARG A 94 -14.05 14.82 10.43
C ARG A 94 -13.33 13.90 9.45
N ALA A 95 -12.23 14.35 8.86
CA ALA A 95 -11.42 13.53 7.97
C ALA A 95 -10.90 12.26 8.67
N ALA A 96 -10.35 12.37 9.89
CA ALA A 96 -9.90 11.22 10.67
C ALA A 96 -11.01 10.19 10.91
N THR A 97 -12.21 10.66 11.24
CA THR A 97 -13.37 9.79 11.47
C THR A 97 -13.72 8.98 10.22
N LEU A 98 -13.77 9.64 9.06
CA LEU A 98 -14.08 8.97 7.79
C LEU A 98 -12.96 8.03 7.33
N PHE A 99 -11.69 8.43 7.45
CA PHE A 99 -10.56 7.55 7.14
C PHE A 99 -10.53 6.32 8.05
N GLN A 100 -10.86 6.46 9.34
CA GLN A 100 -10.97 5.33 10.26
C GLN A 100 -12.09 4.36 9.85
N GLN A 101 -13.25 4.89 9.46
CA GLN A 101 -14.36 4.06 8.94
C GLN A 101 -13.99 3.36 7.63
N ALA A 102 -13.33 4.06 6.71
CA ALA A 102 -12.82 3.48 5.47
C ALA A 102 -11.83 2.34 5.78
N TYR A 103 -10.90 2.54 6.73
CA TYR A 103 -9.92 1.53 7.13
C TYR A 103 -10.55 0.32 7.83
N ALA A 104 -11.68 0.51 8.51
CA ALA A 104 -12.46 -0.59 9.08
C ALA A 104 -13.05 -1.51 8.00
N LYS A 105 -13.36 -0.96 6.81
CA LYS A 105 -13.92 -1.72 5.67
C LYS A 105 -12.85 -2.29 4.74
N ASN A 106 -11.77 -1.54 4.49
CA ASN A 106 -10.64 -2.00 3.70
C ASN A 106 -9.33 -1.61 4.40
N LYS A 107 -8.47 -2.60 4.67
CA LYS A 107 -7.17 -2.43 5.35
C LYS A 107 -6.11 -1.86 4.41
N SER A 108 -6.39 -0.71 3.80
CA SER A 108 -5.48 -0.03 2.88
C SER A 108 -4.38 0.72 3.64
N PRO A 109 -3.09 0.53 3.27
CA PRO A 109 -1.96 1.23 3.91
C PRO A 109 -2.03 2.75 3.75
N ARG A 110 -2.55 3.23 2.61
CA ARG A 110 -2.72 4.65 2.33
C ARG A 110 -3.62 5.34 3.37
N LEU A 111 -4.69 4.66 3.80
CA LEU A 111 -5.63 5.21 4.79
C LEU A 111 -4.95 5.43 6.14
N LEU A 112 -3.99 4.59 6.53
CA LEU A 112 -3.20 4.79 7.75
C LEU A 112 -2.33 6.04 7.66
N LEU A 113 -1.73 6.32 6.50
CA LEU A 113 -0.91 7.53 6.31
C LEU A 113 -1.75 8.81 6.38
N TYR A 114 -2.96 8.81 5.81
CA TYR A 114 -3.89 9.94 5.97
C TYR A 114 -4.38 10.08 7.40
N LEU A 115 -4.76 8.97 8.05
CA LEU A 115 -5.23 8.98 9.43
C LEU A 115 -4.15 9.49 10.40
N SER A 116 -2.91 9.04 10.24
CA SER A 116 -1.73 9.56 10.94
C SER A 116 -1.56 11.06 10.73
N SER A 117 -1.68 11.53 9.48
CA SER A 117 -1.58 12.95 9.15
C SER A 117 -2.67 13.78 9.83
N CYS A 118 -3.91 13.29 9.86
CA CYS A 118 -4.99 13.96 10.59
C CYS A 118 -4.68 14.06 12.09
N TYR A 119 -4.24 12.97 12.72
CA TYR A 119 -3.89 12.99 14.14
C TYR A 119 -2.71 13.94 14.42
N ALA A 120 -1.67 13.92 13.59
CA ALA A 120 -0.54 14.84 13.72
C ALA A 120 -0.96 16.31 13.55
N ALA A 121 -1.89 16.59 12.63
CA ALA A 121 -2.44 17.94 12.42
C ALA A 121 -3.32 18.43 13.58
N LEU A 122 -3.92 17.50 14.33
CA LEU A 122 -4.64 17.75 15.58
C LEU A 122 -3.74 17.73 16.82
N GLU A 123 -2.41 17.64 16.63
CA GLU A 123 -1.41 17.52 17.69
C GLU A 123 -1.59 16.27 18.59
N ARG A 124 -2.37 15.29 18.11
CA ARG A 124 -2.59 13.98 18.72
C ARG A 124 -1.46 13.03 18.36
N TYR A 125 -0.24 13.40 18.77
CA TYR A 125 0.98 12.70 18.40
C TYR A 125 1.04 11.21 18.84
N PRO A 126 0.53 10.82 20.02
CA PRO A 126 0.47 9.40 20.41
C PRO A 126 -0.38 8.56 19.44
N GLU A 127 -1.55 9.05 19.03
CA GLU A 127 -2.42 8.36 18.08
C GLU A 127 -1.82 8.32 16.67
N ALA A 128 -1.16 9.41 16.25
CA ALA A 128 -0.44 9.44 14.97
C ALA A 128 0.69 8.40 14.95
N THR A 129 1.49 8.34 16.01
CA THR A 129 2.58 7.36 16.17
C THR A 129 2.04 5.92 16.14
N THR A 130 1.00 5.64 16.94
CA THR A 130 0.36 4.31 16.96
C THR A 130 -0.16 3.90 15.59
N THR A 131 -0.68 4.86 14.82
CA THR A 131 -1.19 4.62 13.46
C THR A 131 -0.05 4.27 12.49
N LEU A 132 1.10 4.93 12.60
CA LEU A 132 2.29 4.60 11.81
C LEU A 132 2.92 3.27 12.22
N ASP A 133 2.94 2.94 13.51
CA ASP A 133 3.41 1.63 13.98
C ASP A 133 2.56 0.50 13.38
N LEU A 134 1.24 0.71 13.29
CA LEU A 134 0.35 -0.22 12.60
C LEU A 134 0.66 -0.34 11.11
N PHE A 135 1.02 0.76 10.45
CA PHE A 135 1.48 0.75 9.06
C PHE A 135 2.77 -0.07 8.92
N PHE A 136 3.80 0.20 9.71
CA PHE A 136 5.07 -0.52 9.62
C PHE A 136 4.93 -2.00 9.96
N LYS A 137 4.06 -2.34 10.91
CA LYS A 137 3.78 -3.74 11.28
C LYS A 137 3.12 -4.53 10.16
N ASN A 138 2.13 -3.96 9.48
CA ASN A 138 1.28 -4.71 8.55
C ASN A 138 1.62 -4.47 7.08
N HIS A 139 2.32 -3.39 6.76
CA HIS A 139 2.51 -2.89 5.39
C HIS A 139 3.96 -2.47 5.10
N SER A 140 4.95 -2.96 5.86
CA SER A 140 6.37 -2.72 5.58
C SER A 140 6.83 -3.22 4.20
N GLY A 141 6.07 -4.11 3.56
CA GLY A 141 6.32 -4.54 2.18
C GLY A 141 5.90 -3.54 1.10
N ASP A 142 5.10 -2.50 1.43
CA ASP A 142 4.63 -1.51 0.46
C ASP A 142 5.70 -0.44 0.19
N LYS A 143 6.67 -0.82 -0.65
CA LYS A 143 7.83 0.02 -0.99
C LYS A 143 7.46 1.38 -1.56
N SER A 144 6.27 1.53 -2.16
CA SER A 144 5.81 2.78 -2.76
C SER A 144 5.43 3.83 -1.70
N LEU A 145 4.97 3.38 -0.54
CA LEU A 145 4.48 4.23 0.55
C LEU A 145 5.46 4.38 1.71
N LEU A 146 6.46 3.49 1.82
CA LEU A 146 7.50 3.56 2.85
C LEU A 146 8.19 4.93 2.96
N PRO A 147 8.59 5.62 1.86
CA PRO A 147 9.25 6.91 2.00
C PRO A 147 8.38 7.95 2.71
N LEU A 148 7.07 7.95 2.43
CA LEU A 148 6.13 8.85 3.07
C LEU A 148 5.91 8.51 4.54
N ALA A 149 5.83 7.22 4.87
CA ALA A 149 5.67 6.75 6.25
C ALA A 149 6.85 7.15 7.14
N TYR A 150 8.09 6.91 6.70
CA TYR A 150 9.29 7.32 7.46
C TYR A 150 9.41 8.83 7.59
N ARG A 151 9.08 9.58 6.53
CA ARG A 151 9.04 11.05 6.60
C ARG A 151 8.04 11.54 7.65
N GLN A 152 6.82 10.98 7.68
CA GLN A 152 5.81 11.34 8.68
C GLN A 152 6.27 10.97 10.10
N ALA A 153 6.81 9.78 10.28
CA ALA A 153 7.33 9.32 11.57
C ALA A 153 8.42 10.26 12.10
N ALA A 154 9.41 10.59 11.28
CA ALA A 154 10.47 11.53 11.64
C ALA A 154 9.90 12.89 12.04
N GLY A 155 8.96 13.44 11.25
CA GLY A 155 8.32 14.73 11.53
C GLY A 155 7.54 14.74 12.86
N ILE A 156 6.84 13.65 13.18
CA ILE A 156 6.14 13.51 14.47
C ILE A 156 7.15 13.45 15.62
N GLN A 157 8.20 12.64 15.50
CA GLN A 157 9.23 12.51 16.55
C GLN A 157 9.98 13.82 16.79
N LEU A 158 10.20 14.63 15.75
CA LEU A 158 10.77 15.97 15.91
C LEU A 158 9.84 16.90 16.69
N LYS A 159 8.54 16.88 16.39
CA LYS A 159 7.53 17.68 17.10
C LYS A 159 7.39 17.29 18.57
N THR A 160 7.64 16.02 18.92
CA THR A 160 7.62 15.52 20.29
C THR A 160 8.98 15.59 20.99
N GLY A 161 10.02 16.12 20.33
CA GLY A 161 11.36 16.28 20.88
C GLY A 161 12.23 15.02 20.89
N ASN A 162 11.76 13.91 20.32
CA ASN A 162 12.51 12.66 20.25
C ASN A 162 13.46 12.63 19.03
N LYS A 163 14.52 13.43 19.12
CA LYS A 163 15.55 13.57 18.07
C LYS A 163 16.20 12.24 17.67
N ALA A 164 16.42 11.34 18.62
CA ALA A 164 17.04 10.04 18.35
C ALA A 164 16.14 9.15 17.46
N ALA A 165 14.85 9.04 17.79
CA ALA A 165 13.90 8.31 16.95
C ALA A 165 13.69 8.99 15.59
N ALA A 166 13.74 10.33 15.53
CA ALA A 166 13.70 11.04 14.27
C ALA A 166 14.89 10.66 13.36
N LEU A 167 16.13 10.71 13.87
CA LEU A 167 17.32 10.29 13.13
C LEU A 167 17.25 8.85 12.64
N GLN A 168 16.71 7.92 13.45
CA GLN A 168 16.51 6.53 13.01
C GLN A 168 15.55 6.42 11.81
N ASN A 169 14.44 7.15 11.85
CA ASN A 169 13.48 7.16 10.74
C ASN A 169 14.04 7.85 9.48
N LEU A 170 14.82 8.92 9.64
CA LEU A 170 15.48 9.61 8.53
C LEU A 170 16.57 8.74 7.89
N ASP A 171 17.34 8.00 8.69
CA ASP A 171 18.33 7.03 8.19
C ASP A 171 17.65 5.87 7.45
N ALA A 172 16.55 5.34 7.99
CA ALA A 172 15.74 4.33 7.31
C ALA A 172 15.18 4.85 5.96
N LEU A 173 14.68 6.08 5.93
CA LEU A 173 14.24 6.77 4.71
C LEU A 173 15.38 6.88 3.68
N TYR A 174 16.57 7.31 4.12
CA TYR A 174 17.73 7.49 3.26
C TYR A 174 18.24 6.16 2.66
N LYS A 175 18.04 5.04 3.36
CA LYS A 175 18.43 3.70 2.90
C LYS A 175 17.46 3.05 1.91
N LEU A 176 16.27 3.62 1.70
CA LEU A 176 15.32 3.11 0.71
C LEU A 176 15.86 3.24 -0.72
N SER A 177 15.34 2.40 -1.63
CA SER A 177 15.60 2.50 -3.06
C SER A 177 14.94 3.74 -3.67
N GLY A 178 15.60 4.37 -4.65
CA GLY A 178 15.14 5.63 -5.27
C GLY A 178 15.60 6.86 -4.48
N ASP A 179 15.17 8.05 -4.89
CA ASP A 179 15.67 9.33 -4.34
C ASP A 179 14.60 10.16 -3.62
N LEU A 180 13.37 9.65 -3.53
CA LEU A 180 12.25 10.35 -2.91
C LEU A 180 12.55 10.71 -1.44
N PHE A 181 12.55 12.01 -1.14
CA PHE A 181 12.83 12.61 0.18
C PHE A 181 14.22 12.34 0.77
N LYS A 182 15.20 11.87 -0.02
CA LYS A 182 16.56 11.64 0.50
C LYS A 182 17.29 12.93 0.83
N ASP A 183 17.08 13.96 0.03
CA ASP A 183 17.57 15.32 0.30
C ASP A 183 16.99 15.87 1.60
N LEU A 184 15.68 15.67 1.82
CA LEU A 184 15.00 15.99 3.09
C LEU A 184 15.60 15.19 4.26
N ALA A 185 15.88 13.90 4.07
CA ALA A 185 16.51 13.10 5.11
C ALA A 185 17.90 13.61 5.50
N LEU A 186 18.69 14.04 4.51
CA LEU A 186 20.02 14.62 4.75
C LEU A 186 19.93 15.95 5.48
N ILE A 187 19.09 16.89 5.03
CA ILE A 187 19.02 18.22 5.64
C ILE A 187 18.48 18.16 7.07
N GLU A 188 17.42 17.39 7.32
CA GLU A 188 16.84 17.28 8.66
C GLU A 188 17.80 16.55 9.60
N SER A 189 18.50 15.51 9.13
CA SER A 189 19.54 14.86 9.94
C SER A 189 20.66 15.83 10.29
N ALA A 190 21.10 16.64 9.32
CA ALA A 190 22.16 17.63 9.52
C ALA A 190 21.76 18.67 10.58
N ARG A 191 20.54 19.21 10.50
CA ARG A 191 19.99 20.18 11.48
C ARG A 191 19.92 19.59 12.89
N ILE A 192 19.47 18.35 13.03
CA ILE A 192 19.42 17.67 14.34
C ILE A 192 20.83 17.53 14.91
N LEU A 193 21.77 17.02 14.12
CA LEU A 193 23.16 16.80 14.53
C LEU A 193 23.86 18.12 14.90
N GLU A 194 23.67 19.17 14.09
CA GLU A 194 24.21 20.50 14.37
C GLU A 194 23.65 21.06 15.68
N GLY A 195 22.32 20.96 15.88
CA GLY A 195 21.66 21.38 17.12
C GLY A 195 22.09 20.60 18.36
N ASP A 196 22.62 19.38 18.18
CA ASP A 196 23.20 18.55 19.24
C ASP A 196 24.72 18.75 19.40
N GLY A 197 25.31 19.72 18.68
CA GLY A 197 26.75 20.04 18.74
C GLY A 197 27.64 19.10 17.94
N LYS A 198 27.08 18.13 17.21
CA LYS A 198 27.79 17.14 16.39
C LYS A 198 28.14 17.70 15.02
N LYS A 199 28.94 18.76 15.00
CA LYS A 199 29.23 19.57 13.80
C LYS A 199 29.89 18.77 12.68
N GLU A 200 30.77 17.83 13.01
CA GLU A 200 31.46 16.98 12.05
C GLU A 200 30.47 16.06 11.33
N GLU A 201 29.59 15.39 12.08
CA GLU A 201 28.55 14.51 11.52
C GLU A 201 27.55 15.31 10.66
N ALA A 202 27.15 16.50 11.10
CA ALA A 202 26.30 17.40 10.32
C ALA A 202 26.96 17.84 9.01
N THR A 203 28.26 18.18 9.05
CA THR A 203 29.05 18.56 7.86
C THR A 203 29.03 17.46 6.79
N VAL A 204 29.14 16.19 7.20
CA VAL A 204 29.07 15.05 6.27
C VAL A 204 27.73 15.01 5.54
N LYS A 205 26.61 15.22 6.27
CA LYS A 205 25.27 15.24 5.69
C LYS A 205 25.07 16.42 4.73
N TYR A 206 25.51 17.63 5.09
CA TYR A 206 25.43 18.79 4.19
C TYR A 206 26.25 18.59 2.91
N LYS A 207 27.48 18.06 3.04
CA LYS A 207 28.34 17.77 1.88
C LYS A 207 27.66 16.81 0.93
N GLU A 208 27.17 15.68 1.45
CA GLU A 208 26.46 14.69 0.66
C GLU A 208 25.23 15.26 -0.05
N LEU A 209 24.48 16.15 0.60
CA LEU A 209 23.34 16.84 0.00
C LEU A 209 23.78 17.67 -1.22
N THR A 210 24.81 18.50 -1.04
CA THR A 210 25.31 19.37 -2.14
C THR A 210 25.97 18.60 -3.28
N GLU A 211 26.51 17.42 -3.02
CA GLU A 211 27.15 16.59 -4.05
C GLU A 211 26.11 15.82 -4.88
N LYS A 212 25.12 15.21 -4.22
CA LYS A 212 24.15 14.31 -4.84
C LYS A 212 22.87 14.99 -5.32
N PHE A 213 22.43 16.07 -4.65
CA PHE A 213 21.11 16.68 -4.88
C PHE A 213 21.22 18.17 -5.23
N LYS A 214 21.77 18.45 -6.42
CA LYS A 214 22.03 19.83 -6.90
C LYS A 214 20.77 20.67 -7.09
N ASP A 215 19.66 20.03 -7.44
CA ASP A 215 18.37 20.68 -7.67
C ASP A 215 17.47 20.70 -6.41
N SER A 216 18.00 20.24 -5.26
CA SER A 216 17.22 20.23 -4.01
C SER A 216 16.91 21.65 -3.56
N PRO A 217 15.69 21.91 -3.05
CA PRO A 217 15.37 23.19 -2.41
C PRO A 217 16.28 23.50 -1.20
N PHE A 218 16.93 22.48 -0.64
CA PHE A 218 17.84 22.61 0.52
C PHE A 218 19.30 22.84 0.12
N PHE A 219 19.63 22.84 -1.18
CA PHE A 219 21.01 22.93 -1.65
C PHE A 219 21.74 24.18 -1.14
N ASN A 220 21.11 25.35 -1.28
CA ASN A 220 21.72 26.62 -0.89
C ASN A 220 21.94 26.71 0.63
N GLU A 221 21.00 26.19 1.43
CA GLU A 221 21.16 26.10 2.89
C GLU A 221 22.36 25.22 3.25
N ALA A 222 22.43 24.01 2.69
CA ALA A 222 23.54 23.10 2.94
C ALA A 222 24.89 23.70 2.51
N LYS A 223 24.93 24.39 1.36
CA LYS A 223 26.14 25.06 0.86
C LYS A 223 26.59 26.20 1.78
N ALA A 224 25.67 27.01 2.29
CA ALA A 224 25.98 28.08 3.24
C ALA A 224 26.60 27.49 4.53
N LYS A 225 26.02 26.42 5.07
CA LYS A 225 26.52 25.71 6.26
C LYS A 225 27.93 25.13 6.10
N LEU A 226 28.31 24.73 4.88
CA LEU A 226 29.69 24.30 4.59
C LEU A 226 30.67 25.49 4.50
N GLY A 227 30.19 26.68 4.15
CA GLY A 227 30.98 27.90 4.04
C GLY A 227 31.31 28.55 5.39
N GLU A 228 30.43 28.43 6.38
CA GLU A 228 30.60 28.97 7.75
C GLU A 228 31.87 28.45 8.46
N LYS A 229 32.45 27.32 8.01
CA LYS A 229 33.71 26.77 8.55
C LYS A 229 34.98 27.54 8.15
N LYS A 230 34.91 28.54 7.27
CA LYS A 230 36.11 29.24 6.76
C LYS A 230 36.52 30.53 7.50
N GLU A 231 35.75 31.00 8.48
CA GLU A 231 36.01 32.27 9.17
C GLU A 231 36.34 32.14 10.67
N GLY A 232 36.83 30.98 11.11
CA GLY A 232 37.26 30.73 12.50
C GLY A 232 38.74 30.46 12.62
#